data_AF-A0A382U1T8-F1
#
_entry.id   AF-A0A382U1T8-F1
#
_cell.length_a   1.000
_cell.length_b   1.000
_cell.length_c   1.000
_cell.angle_alpha   90.00
_cell.angle_beta   90.00
_cell.angle_gamma   90.00
#
_symmetry.space_group_name_H-M   'P 1'
#
loop_
_entity.id
_entity.type
_entity.pdbx_description
1 polymer ?
#
loop_
_entity_poly.entity_id
_entity_poly.type
_entity_poly.pdbx_seq_one_letter_code
_entity_poly.pdbx_strand_id
1 'polypeptide(L)'
;GNNTANRDGKQIFGSVKYTIQPLDNSPDSTDTFFYSRLDAGYTSLNEYAESGSSQTIHYNKQHIQVYTFALGTTLNREIEIDQGTIMPFLRFEFGANGTNHSLSEAYYTTSPSQISTHAMSDDATAHGRFGLGVEVDLHNNWEIRVAYDRYDSNDSFTNIIFFTVKKKL
;
A
#
# COMPACT_ATOMS: atom_id res chain seq x y z
N GLY A 1 -10.62 -29.27 -14.96
CA GLY A 1 -11.78 -29.25 -14.05
C GLY A 1 -12.05 -27.82 -13.68
N ASN A 2 -13.32 -27.41 -13.60
CA ASN A 2 -13.70 -26.09 -13.10
C ASN A 2 -13.92 -26.21 -11.60
N ASN A 3 -12.86 -26.00 -10.83
CA ASN A 3 -12.95 -25.94 -9.37
C ASN A 3 -13.12 -24.48 -8.94
N THR A 4 -13.98 -24.24 -7.95
CA THR A 4 -14.20 -22.93 -7.34
C THR A 4 -13.84 -22.97 -5.86
N ALA A 5 -13.29 -21.88 -5.35
CA ALA A 5 -12.90 -21.73 -3.95
C ALA A 5 -13.22 -20.33 -3.44
N ASN A 6 -13.51 -20.23 -2.15
CA ASN A 6 -13.57 -18.98 -1.42
C ASN A 6 -12.68 -19.10 -0.18
N ARG A 7 -11.95 -18.04 0.16
CA ARG A 7 -11.01 -18.02 1.28
C ARG A 7 -11.14 -16.72 2.07
N ASP A 8 -11.45 -16.86 3.35
CA ASP A 8 -11.49 -15.73 4.28
C ASP A 8 -10.10 -15.37 4.81
N GLY A 9 -9.85 -14.09 5.04
CA GLY A 9 -8.61 -13.56 5.59
C GLY A 9 -8.83 -12.47 6.62
N LYS A 10 -7.93 -12.39 7.61
CA LYS A 10 -7.89 -11.31 8.62
C LYS A 10 -6.50 -10.70 8.63
N GLN A 11 -6.42 -9.38 8.71
CA GLN A 11 -5.15 -8.64 8.73
C GLN A 11 -5.12 -7.62 9.86
N ILE A 12 -3.95 -7.47 10.49
CA ILE A 12 -3.59 -6.33 11.31
C ILE A 12 -2.42 -5.60 10.65
N PHE A 13 -2.47 -4.28 10.62
CA PHE A 13 -1.48 -3.44 9.95
C PHE A 13 -1.16 -2.21 10.80
N GLY A 14 0.11 -1.80 10.81
CA GLY A 14 0.59 -0.59 11.46
C GLY A 14 1.65 0.13 10.61
N SER A 15 1.68 1.46 10.71
CA SER A 15 2.64 2.30 10.00
C SER A 15 3.13 3.43 10.91
N VAL A 16 4.42 3.74 10.84
CA VAL A 16 5.06 4.86 11.51
C VAL A 16 5.78 5.69 10.45
N LYS A 17 5.54 7.00 10.42
CA LYS A 17 6.18 7.94 9.49
C LYS A 17 6.78 9.11 10.26
N TYR A 18 8.05 9.37 10.05
CA TYR A 18 8.75 10.55 10.59
C TYR A 18 9.00 11.54 9.46
N THR A 19 8.63 12.81 9.64
CA THR A 19 8.76 13.85 8.61
C THR A 19 9.56 15.02 9.18
N ILE A 20 10.56 15.46 8.42
CA ILE A 20 11.39 16.63 8.70
C ILE A 20 10.75 17.82 7.97
N GLN A 21 10.43 18.86 8.73
CA GLN A 21 9.89 20.10 8.16
C GLN A 21 11.01 20.95 7.55
N PRO A 22 10.73 21.70 6.48
CA PRO A 22 11.69 22.65 5.91
C PRO A 22 12.08 23.74 6.94
N LEU A 23 13.30 24.26 6.78
CA LEU A 23 13.88 25.29 7.66
C LEU A 23 13.38 26.71 7.32
N ASP A 24 12.83 26.92 6.12
CA ASP A 24 12.37 28.20 5.61
C ASP A 24 10.96 28.05 5.05
N ASN A 25 9.97 28.60 5.75
CA ASN A 25 8.55 28.60 5.39
C ASN A 25 8.13 29.96 4.83
N SER A 26 9.03 30.66 4.13
CA SER A 26 8.70 31.97 3.54
C SER A 26 7.54 31.83 2.54
N PRO A 27 6.59 32.78 2.52
CA PRO A 27 5.57 32.84 1.48
C PRO A 27 6.22 32.81 0.09
N ASP A 28 5.61 32.09 -0.86
CA ASP A 28 6.10 31.85 -2.23
C ASP A 28 7.33 30.94 -2.40
N SER A 29 7.89 30.36 -1.33
CA SER A 29 8.95 29.36 -1.45
C SER A 29 8.38 27.97 -1.80
N THR A 30 9.24 27.11 -2.34
CA THR A 30 8.89 25.68 -2.53
C THR A 30 9.34 24.92 -1.29
N ASP A 31 8.37 24.42 -0.53
CA ASP A 31 8.65 23.64 0.67
C ASP A 31 9.03 22.21 0.31
N THR A 32 10.09 21.73 0.96
CA THR A 32 10.60 20.37 0.76
C THR A 32 10.54 19.60 2.07
N PHE A 33 9.73 18.54 2.10
CA PHE A 33 9.55 17.67 3.25
C PHE A 33 10.23 16.35 2.99
N PHE A 34 11.20 15.98 3.83
CA PHE A 34 11.80 14.65 3.80
C PHE A 34 11.13 13.75 4.83
N TYR A 35 10.92 12.48 4.51
CA TYR A 35 10.33 11.55 5.45
C TYR A 35 10.93 10.15 5.35
N SER A 36 10.84 9.43 6.45
CA SER A 36 11.05 7.99 6.52
C SER A 36 9.78 7.30 7.00
N ARG A 37 9.53 6.08 6.52
CA ARG A 37 8.33 5.31 6.81
C ARG A 37 8.68 3.86 7.07
N LEU A 38 8.06 3.31 8.11
CA LEU A 38 8.13 1.90 8.47
C LEU A 38 6.71 1.35 8.54
N ASP A 39 6.43 0.28 7.82
CA ASP A 39 5.18 -0.44 7.93
C ASP A 39 5.41 -1.88 8.38
N ALA A 40 4.45 -2.43 9.10
CA ALA A 40 4.38 -3.84 9.45
C ALA A 40 2.94 -4.33 9.33
N GLY A 41 2.76 -5.51 8.74
CA GLY A 41 1.46 -6.15 8.59
C GLY A 41 1.55 -7.65 8.86
N TYR A 42 0.51 -8.17 9.51
CA TYR A 42 0.33 -9.60 9.72
C TYR A 42 -1.04 -10.02 9.20
N THR A 43 -1.04 -10.96 8.25
CA THR A 43 -2.24 -11.51 7.62
C THR A 43 -2.35 -12.99 7.93
N SER A 44 -3.52 -13.41 8.41
CA SER A 44 -3.90 -14.81 8.56
C SER A 44 -4.99 -15.13 7.55
N LEU A 45 -4.70 -16.05 6.63
CA LEU A 45 -5.66 -16.58 5.68
C LEU A 45 -6.15 -17.94 6.18
N ASN A 46 -7.46 -18.12 6.27
CA ASN A 46 -8.07 -19.35 6.77
C ASN A 46 -7.81 -20.53 5.82
N GLU A 47 -8.05 -21.74 6.31
CA GLU A 47 -8.09 -22.93 5.45
C GLU A 47 -9.26 -22.82 4.45
N TYR A 48 -9.12 -23.42 3.28
CA TYR A 48 -10.21 -23.54 2.32
C TYR A 48 -10.11 -24.85 1.53
N ALA A 49 -11.25 -25.29 1.02
CA ALA A 49 -11.34 -26.44 0.14
C ALA A 49 -11.85 -25.98 -1.22
N GLU A 50 -11.24 -26.48 -2.29
CA GLU A 50 -11.85 -26.38 -3.60
C GLU A 50 -13.14 -27.21 -3.68
N SER A 51 -14.10 -26.73 -4.45
CA SER A 51 -15.37 -27.40 -4.73
C SER A 51 -15.54 -27.55 -6.26
N GLY A 52 -16.00 -28.71 -6.73
CA GLY A 52 -16.16 -28.96 -8.17
C GLY A 52 -15.87 -30.41 -8.58
N SER A 53 -14.83 -30.63 -9.39
CA SER A 53 -14.51 -31.93 -10.01
C SER A 53 -13.85 -32.93 -9.04
N SER A 54 -13.62 -34.17 -9.49
CA SER A 54 -13.15 -35.29 -8.64
C SER A 54 -11.75 -35.14 -8.03
N GLN A 55 -11.03 -34.06 -8.31
CA GLN A 55 -9.74 -33.72 -7.71
C GLN A 55 -9.89 -32.35 -7.04
N THR A 56 -10.43 -32.35 -5.82
CA THR A 56 -10.48 -31.14 -4.98
C THR A 56 -9.22 -31.07 -4.12
N ILE A 57 -8.69 -29.86 -3.93
CA ILE A 57 -7.51 -29.62 -3.10
C ILE A 57 -7.95 -28.86 -1.84
N HIS A 58 -7.51 -29.32 -0.68
CA HIS A 58 -7.59 -28.58 0.58
C HIS A 58 -6.30 -27.80 0.79
N TYR A 59 -6.43 -26.53 1.14
CA TYR A 59 -5.32 -25.64 1.47
C TYR A 59 -5.41 -25.27 2.94
N ASN A 60 -4.30 -25.46 3.67
CA ASN A 60 -4.21 -25.13 5.08
C ASN A 60 -4.17 -23.62 5.31
N LYS A 61 -4.31 -23.26 6.59
CA LYS A 61 -4.13 -21.90 7.08
C LYS A 61 -2.74 -21.37 6.70
N GLN A 62 -2.68 -20.13 6.23
CA GLN A 62 -1.43 -19.49 5.82
C GLN A 62 -1.25 -18.16 6.55
N HIS A 63 -0.01 -17.87 6.95
CA HIS A 63 0.38 -16.62 7.57
C HIS A 63 1.34 -15.86 6.67
N ILE A 64 1.08 -14.57 6.51
CA ILE A 64 1.89 -13.67 5.68
C ILE A 64 2.27 -12.47 6.55
N GLN A 65 3.57 -12.27 6.71
CA GLN A 65 4.14 -11.09 7.34
C GLN A 65 4.72 -10.18 6.27
N VAL A 66 4.43 -8.89 6.38
CA VAL A 66 4.97 -7.87 5.47
C VAL A 66 5.62 -6.78 6.31
N TYR A 67 6.81 -6.36 5.90
CA TYR A 67 7.52 -5.23 6.48
C TYR A 67 7.97 -4.32 5.35
N THR A 68 7.82 -3.01 5.53
CA THR A 68 8.24 -2.03 4.51
C THR A 68 9.07 -0.96 5.17
N PHE A 69 10.19 -0.61 4.55
CA PHE A 69 10.93 0.60 4.86
C PHE A 69 10.99 1.48 3.62
N ALA A 70 10.70 2.77 3.78
CA ALA A 70 10.75 3.73 2.69
C ALA A 70 11.33 5.07 3.15
N LEU A 71 12.01 5.73 2.22
CA LEU A 71 12.46 7.11 2.32
C LEU A 71 11.81 7.90 1.19
N GLY A 72 11.37 9.12 1.47
CA GLY A 72 10.75 9.94 0.45
C GLY A 72 10.88 11.42 0.70
N THR A 73 10.50 12.17 -0.33
CA THR A 73 10.39 13.61 -0.32
C THR A 73 9.06 14.04 -0.90
N THR A 74 8.51 15.14 -0.37
CA THR A 74 7.38 15.85 -0.96
C THR A 74 7.80 17.29 -1.18
N LEU A 75 7.63 17.77 -2.41
CA LEU A 75 7.77 19.17 -2.79
C LEU A 75 6.37 19.73 -2.90
N ASN A 76 6.10 20.87 -2.29
CA ASN A 76 4.87 21.60 -2.55
C ASN A 76 5.16 23.11 -2.62
N ARG A 77 4.19 23.85 -3.12
CA ARG A 77 4.25 25.32 -3.14
C ARG A 77 2.88 25.86 -2.83
N GLU A 78 2.82 26.82 -1.92
CA GLU A 78 1.60 27.56 -1.65
C GLU A 78 1.42 28.70 -2.66
N ILE A 79 0.21 28.82 -3.22
CA ILE A 79 -0.16 29.88 -4.17
C ILE A 79 -1.47 30.49 -3.70
N GLU A 80 -1.44 31.74 -3.27
CA GLU A 80 -2.64 32.50 -2.90
C GLU A 80 -3.47 32.86 -4.15
N ILE A 81 -4.79 32.73 -4.04
CA ILE A 81 -5.78 33.15 -5.04
C ILE A 81 -6.92 33.91 -4.34
N ASP A 82 -7.72 34.68 -5.07
CA ASP A 82 -8.81 35.49 -4.47
C ASP A 82 -9.81 34.67 -3.61
N GLN A 83 -9.97 33.38 -3.92
CA GLN A 83 -10.95 32.50 -3.28
C GLN A 83 -10.32 31.52 -2.27
N GLY A 84 -9.02 31.62 -2.00
CA GLY A 84 -8.32 30.76 -1.05
C GLY A 84 -6.87 30.48 -1.47
N THR A 85 -6.43 29.25 -1.28
CA THR A 85 -5.06 28.82 -1.53
C THR A 85 -5.04 27.56 -2.38
N ILE A 86 -4.11 27.51 -3.35
CA ILE A 86 -3.82 26.32 -4.14
C ILE A 86 -2.42 25.82 -3.76
N MET A 87 -2.30 24.52 -3.49
CA MET A 87 -1.05 23.85 -3.16
C MET A 87 -0.80 22.68 -4.12
N PRO A 88 -0.15 22.91 -5.28
CA PRO A 88 0.41 21.81 -6.06
C PRO A 88 1.51 21.09 -5.27
N PHE A 89 1.60 19.77 -5.44
CA PHE A 89 2.66 18.98 -4.84
C PHE A 89 3.17 17.88 -5.76
N LEU A 90 4.43 17.51 -5.56
CA LEU A 90 5.11 16.35 -6.13
C LEU A 90 5.65 15.48 -4.99
N ARG A 91 5.65 14.16 -5.19
CA ARG A 91 6.16 13.18 -4.22
C ARG A 91 7.05 12.18 -4.92
N PHE A 92 8.17 11.87 -4.27
CA PHE A 92 9.03 10.77 -4.63
C PHE A 92 9.28 9.92 -3.39
N GLU A 93 9.18 8.60 -3.50
CA GLU A 93 9.47 7.64 -2.44
C GLU A 93 10.24 6.47 -3.05
N PHE A 94 11.23 5.97 -2.33
CA PHE A 94 11.92 4.73 -2.66
C PHE A 94 12.04 3.89 -1.39
N GLY A 95 11.97 2.58 -1.54
CA GLY A 95 12.00 1.69 -0.40
C GLY A 95 12.15 0.23 -0.76
N ALA A 96 12.04 -0.60 0.24
CA ALA A 96 12.06 -2.05 0.10
C ALA A 96 10.99 -2.69 0.98
N ASN A 97 10.39 -3.75 0.44
CA ASN A 97 9.41 -4.58 1.12
C ASN A 97 10.07 -5.92 1.43
N GLY A 98 10.02 -6.36 2.67
CA GLY A 98 10.32 -7.73 3.06
C GLY A 98 9.01 -8.48 3.28
N THR A 99 8.92 -9.68 2.73
CA THR A 99 7.80 -10.60 2.98
C THR A 99 8.33 -11.87 3.61
N ASN A 100 7.61 -12.39 4.60
CA ASN A 100 7.89 -13.70 5.17
C ASN A 100 6.61 -14.54 5.17
N HIS A 101 6.68 -15.69 4.51
CA HIS A 101 5.55 -16.58 4.31
C HIS A 101 5.70 -17.83 5.18
N SER A 102 4.67 -18.17 5.97
CA SER A 102 4.60 -19.53 6.52
C SER A 102 4.38 -20.53 5.40
N LEU A 103 4.89 -21.76 5.56
CA LEU A 103 4.65 -22.89 4.66
C LEU A 103 3.17 -22.97 4.26
N SER A 104 2.89 -22.98 2.95
CA SER A 104 1.56 -23.26 2.42
C SER A 104 1.47 -24.77 2.20
N GLU A 105 0.71 -25.45 3.05
CA GLU A 105 0.48 -26.89 2.94
C GLU A 105 -0.85 -27.14 2.23
N ALA A 106 -0.82 -27.95 1.18
CA ALA A 106 -2.02 -28.35 0.45
C ALA A 106 -2.07 -29.87 0.29
N TYR A 107 -3.26 -30.46 0.31
CA TYR A 107 -3.47 -31.90 0.12
C TYR A 107 -4.68 -32.18 -0.76
N TYR A 108 -4.63 -33.25 -1.55
CA TYR A 108 -5.78 -33.71 -2.33
C TYR A 108 -6.82 -34.34 -1.40
N THR A 109 -8.09 -33.97 -1.55
CA THR A 109 -9.21 -34.53 -0.75
C THR A 109 -9.38 -36.03 -0.97
N THR A 110 -9.03 -36.53 -2.16
CA THR A 110 -9.06 -37.94 -2.56
C THR A 110 -7.85 -38.74 -2.09
N SER A 111 -6.81 -38.07 -1.57
CA SER A 111 -5.60 -38.69 -1.02
C SER A 111 -4.96 -37.76 0.02
N PRO A 112 -5.57 -37.62 1.23
CA PRO A 112 -5.12 -36.67 2.25
C PRO A 112 -3.70 -36.94 2.77
N SER A 113 -3.12 -38.11 2.46
CA SER A 113 -1.76 -38.49 2.83
C SER A 113 -0.67 -37.93 1.92
N GLN A 114 -1.00 -37.29 0.79
CA GLN A 114 -0.05 -36.57 -0.05
C GLN A 114 -0.09 -35.07 0.29
N ILE A 115 0.71 -34.67 1.26
CA ILE A 115 0.91 -33.26 1.61
C ILE A 115 1.94 -32.68 0.63
N SER A 116 1.51 -31.70 -0.17
CA SER A 116 2.39 -30.87 -0.98
C SER A 116 2.68 -29.59 -0.19
N THR A 117 3.92 -29.42 0.26
CA THR A 117 4.38 -28.22 0.94
C THR A 117 5.03 -27.27 -0.06
N HIS A 118 4.44 -26.09 -0.23
CA HIS A 118 5.04 -25.01 -1.00
C HIS A 118 5.41 -23.89 -0.04
N ALA A 119 6.71 -23.72 0.21
CA ALA A 119 7.25 -22.48 0.75
C ALA A 119 7.24 -21.45 -0.40
N MET A 120 6.47 -20.38 -0.26
CA MET A 120 6.71 -19.18 -1.07
C MET A 120 8.02 -18.56 -0.56
N SER A 121 8.93 -18.21 -1.46
CA SER A 121 10.23 -17.64 -1.11
C SER A 121 10.07 -16.33 -0.34
N ASP A 122 10.95 -16.09 0.64
CA ASP A 122 11.06 -14.79 1.31
C ASP A 122 11.65 -13.79 0.30
N ASP A 123 10.82 -12.91 -0.25
CA ASP A 123 11.25 -11.98 -1.29
C ASP A 123 11.39 -10.57 -0.73
N ALA A 124 12.61 -10.02 -0.85
CA ALA A 124 12.90 -8.62 -0.64
C ALA A 124 12.74 -7.88 -1.98
N THR A 125 11.72 -7.03 -2.08
CA THR A 125 11.38 -6.35 -3.34
C THR A 125 11.57 -4.84 -3.18
N ALA A 126 12.39 -4.24 -4.04
CA ALA A 126 12.53 -2.79 -4.09
C ALA A 126 11.28 -2.16 -4.71
N HIS A 127 10.95 -0.95 -4.27
CA HIS A 127 9.86 -0.19 -4.86
C HIS A 127 10.23 1.28 -5.02
N GLY A 128 9.60 1.91 -6.01
CA GLY A 128 9.59 3.35 -6.21
C GLY A 128 8.15 3.85 -6.27
N ARG A 129 7.92 5.07 -5.80
CA ARG A 129 6.64 5.74 -5.97
C ARG A 129 6.84 7.17 -6.40
N PHE A 130 6.07 7.57 -7.40
CA PHE A 130 5.94 8.93 -7.87
C PHE A 130 4.51 9.38 -7.65
N GLY A 131 4.33 10.58 -7.11
CA GLY A 131 3.02 11.18 -6.91
C GLY A 131 3.00 12.64 -7.36
N LEU A 132 1.85 13.08 -7.84
CA LEU A 132 1.58 14.49 -8.08
C LEU A 132 0.14 14.81 -7.72
N GLY A 133 -0.12 16.06 -7.36
CA GLY A 133 -1.48 16.47 -7.07
C GLY A 133 -1.60 17.95 -6.78
N VAL A 134 -2.82 18.32 -6.46
CA VAL A 134 -3.18 19.67 -6.05
C VAL A 134 -4.14 19.59 -4.87
N GLU A 135 -3.91 20.43 -3.89
CA GLU A 135 -4.84 20.70 -2.81
C GLU A 135 -5.35 22.14 -2.96
N VAL A 136 -6.63 22.36 -2.70
CA VAL A 136 -7.29 23.66 -2.78
C VAL A 136 -8.01 23.89 -1.48
N ASP A 137 -7.65 24.96 -0.80
CA ASP A 137 -8.24 25.40 0.45
C ASP A 137 -9.03 26.69 0.18
N LEU A 138 -10.36 26.63 0.25
CA LEU A 138 -11.23 27.75 -0.08
C LEU A 138 -11.64 28.52 1.18
N HIS A 139 -11.76 29.84 1.06
CA HIS A 139 -12.19 30.73 2.16
C HIS A 139 -13.55 30.37 2.76
N ASN A 140 -14.40 29.64 2.03
CA ASN A 140 -15.68 29.13 2.51
C ASN A 140 -15.58 27.79 3.27
N ASN A 141 -14.40 27.49 3.82
CA ASN A 141 -14.06 26.31 4.63
C ASN A 141 -14.15 24.98 3.88
N TRP A 142 -13.95 24.97 2.57
CA TRP A 142 -13.86 23.73 1.79
C TRP A 142 -12.42 23.41 1.42
N GLU A 143 -12.05 22.15 1.60
CA GLU A 143 -10.75 21.58 1.23
C GLU A 143 -10.99 20.53 0.15
N ILE A 144 -10.35 20.68 -1.00
CA ILE A 144 -10.46 19.76 -2.14
C ILE A 144 -9.05 19.26 -2.46
N ARG A 145 -8.89 17.95 -2.62
CA ARG A 145 -7.61 17.35 -2.99
C ARG A 145 -7.79 16.38 -4.14
N VAL A 146 -6.96 16.54 -5.16
CA VAL A 146 -6.84 15.61 -6.28
C VAL A 146 -5.40 15.16 -6.38
N ALA A 147 -5.15 13.86 -6.43
CA ALA A 147 -3.81 13.32 -6.51
C ALA A 147 -3.75 12.08 -7.39
N TYR A 148 -2.60 11.86 -8.01
CA TYR A 148 -2.24 10.64 -8.70
C TYR A 148 -0.95 10.10 -8.09
N ASP A 149 -0.92 8.80 -7.83
CA ASP A 149 0.27 8.07 -7.42
C ASP A 149 0.50 6.90 -8.37
N ARG A 150 1.75 6.75 -8.81
CA ARG A 150 2.28 5.54 -9.44
C ARG A 150 3.22 4.86 -8.47
N TYR A 151 2.97 3.58 -8.18
CA TYR A 151 3.83 2.73 -7.38
C TYR A 151 4.39 1.63 -8.27
N ASP A 152 5.71 1.56 -8.41
CA ASP A 152 6.42 0.55 -9.17
C ASP A 152 7.16 -0.39 -8.20
N SER A 153 7.07 -1.68 -8.46
CA SER A 153 7.78 -2.77 -7.81
C SER A 153 8.48 -3.59 -8.90
N ASN A 154 9.41 -4.49 -8.57
CA ASN A 154 10.26 -5.19 -9.54
C ASN A 154 9.53 -5.66 -10.82
N ASP A 155 8.37 -6.30 -10.66
CA ASP A 155 7.62 -6.91 -11.79
C ASP A 155 6.21 -6.35 -11.97
N SER A 156 5.82 -5.32 -11.21
CA SER A 156 4.45 -4.79 -11.24
C SER A 156 4.38 -3.31 -10.96
N PHE A 157 3.31 -2.68 -11.44
CA PHE A 157 3.00 -1.30 -11.09
C PHE A 157 1.52 -1.15 -10.70
N THR A 158 1.25 -0.19 -9.84
CA THR A 158 -0.09 0.20 -9.42
C THR A 158 -0.28 1.70 -9.64
N ASN A 159 -1.44 2.08 -10.18
CA ASN A 159 -1.85 3.48 -10.32
C ASN A 159 -3.00 3.74 -9.35
N ILE A 160 -2.93 4.85 -8.63
CA ILE A 160 -3.94 5.25 -7.66
C ILE A 160 -4.32 6.70 -7.93
N ILE A 161 -5.62 6.98 -8.00
CA ILE A 161 -6.16 8.33 -8.08
C ILE A 161 -6.93 8.60 -6.79
N PHE A 162 -6.61 9.70 -6.12
CA PHE A 162 -7.29 10.17 -4.93
C PHE A 162 -8.12 11.39 -5.26
N PHE A 163 -9.36 11.40 -4.77
CA PHE A 163 -10.24 12.55 -4.76
C PHE A 163 -10.83 12.70 -3.37
N THR A 164 -10.57 13.84 -2.72
CA THR A 164 -11.07 14.14 -1.38
C THR A 164 -11.76 15.50 -1.41
N VAL A 165 -12.92 15.57 -0.76
CA VAL A 165 -13.63 16.83 -0.50
C VAL A 165 -14.02 16.84 0.97
N LYS A 166 -13.70 17.93 1.67
CA LYS A 166 -13.91 18.08 3.11
C LYS A 166 -14.40 19.48 3.41
N LYS A 167 -15.39 19.60 4.30
CA LYS A 167 -15.81 20.88 4.87
C LYS A 167 -15.23 21.01 6.28
N LYS A 168 -14.47 22.07 6.53
CA LYS A 168 -13.93 22.39 7.86
C LYS A 168 -15.05 22.99 8.71
N LEU A 169 -15.12 22.55 9.97
CA LEU A 169 -16.07 23.04 10.97
C LEU A 169 -15.58 24.34 11.60
#